data_AF-A0A147GM96-F1
#
_entry.id   AF-A0A147GM96-F1
#
_cell.length_a   1.000
_cell.length_b   1.000
_cell.length_c   1.000
_cell.angle_alpha   90.00
_cell.angle_beta   90.00
_cell.angle_gamma   90.00
#
_symmetry.space_group_name_H-M   'P 1'
#
loop_
_entity.id
_entity.type
_entity.pdbx_description
1 polymer ?
#
loop_
_entity_poly.entity_id
_entity_poly.type
_entity_poly.pdbx_seq_one_letter_code
_entity_poly.pdbx_strand_id
1 'polypeptide(L)' 'NGQHILDVTGLEIRDPLAFESEVNQWPGVVTVGVFAHQKAHVCLLATPEGVQTLTF' A
#
# COMPACT_ATOMS: atom_id res chain seq x y z
N ASN A 1 5.19 -13.85 -11.65
CA ASN A 1 6.38 -13.48 -12.47
C ASN A 1 7.69 -14.11 -12.03
N GLY A 2 7.75 -14.92 -10.95
CA GLY A 2 9.00 -15.59 -10.55
C GLY A 2 10.13 -14.63 -10.11
N GLN A 3 9.77 -13.40 -9.72
CA GLN A 3 10.71 -12.35 -9.33
C GLN A 3 11.00 -12.40 -7.83
N HIS A 4 12.03 -11.68 -7.41
CA HIS A 4 12.40 -11.56 -6.00
C HIS A 4 11.49 -10.55 -5.27
N ILE A 5 11.27 -10.80 -3.98
CA ILE A 5 10.60 -9.86 -3.07
C ILE A 5 11.66 -9.24 -2.17
N LEU A 6 11.61 -7.92 -2.01
CA LEU A 6 12.42 -7.18 -1.07
C LEU A 6 11.51 -6.55 -0.02
N ASP A 7 11.56 -7.07 1.20
CA ASP A 7 10.87 -6.47 2.35
C ASP A 7 11.72 -5.32 2.91
N VAL A 8 11.16 -4.10 2.89
CA VAL A 8 11.86 -2.90 3.35
C VAL A 8 11.28 -2.48 4.70
N THR A 9 12.15 -2.36 5.71
CA THR A 9 11.77 -1.96 7.08
C THR A 9 12.32 -0.57 7.41
N GLY A 10 11.72 0.10 8.40
CA GLY A 10 12.18 1.42 8.87
C GLY A 10 11.78 2.61 8.00
N LEU A 11 10.90 2.42 7.01
CA LEU A 11 10.37 3.52 6.20
C LEU A 11 9.32 4.34 6.96
N GLU A 12 9.44 5.66 6.90
CA GLU A 12 8.39 6.60 7.29
C GLU A 12 7.77 7.20 6.02
N ILE A 13 6.63 6.65 5.57
CA ILE A 13 5.97 7.06 4.33
C ILE A 13 5.00 8.22 4.63
N ARG A 14 5.48 9.45 4.49
CA ARG A 14 4.67 10.67 4.74
C ARG A 14 3.72 11.03 3.61
N ASP A 15 4.10 10.71 2.38
CA ASP A 15 3.28 10.89 1.18
C ASP A 15 3.18 9.56 0.42
N PRO A 16 2.14 8.75 0.69
CA PRO A 16 1.99 7.44 0.06
C PRO A 16 1.80 7.50 -1.47
N LEU A 17 1.15 8.56 -1.99
CA LEU A 17 0.88 8.73 -3.42
C LEU A 17 2.18 9.01 -4.18
N ALA A 18 2.98 9.97 -3.69
CA ALA A 18 4.28 10.29 -4.29
C ALA A 18 5.23 9.10 -4.18
N PHE A 19 5.27 8.43 -3.03
CA PHE A 19 6.11 7.24 -2.81
C PHE A 19 5.76 6.11 -3.78
N GLU A 20 4.47 5.77 -3.93
CA GLU A 20 4.03 4.74 -4.89
C GLU A 20 4.43 5.12 -6.32
N SER A 21 4.23 6.38 -6.73
CA SER A 21 4.61 6.85 -8.05
C SER A 21 6.11 6.77 -8.30
N GLU A 22 6.94 7.15 -7.33
CA GLU A 22 8.39 7.15 -7.46
C GLU A 22 8.97 5.74 -7.57
N VAL A 23 8.59 4.83 -6.65
CA VAL A 23 9.15 3.47 -6.61
C VAL A 23 8.77 2.69 -7.87
N ASN A 24 7.58 2.90 -8.41
CA ASN A 24 7.16 2.29 -9.68
C ASN A 24 7.99 2.73 -10.90
N GLN A 25 8.73 3.85 -10.82
CA GLN A 25 9.62 4.31 -11.89
C GLN A 25 11.06 3.76 -11.77
N TRP A 26 11.40 3.06 -10.67
CA TRP A 26 12.74 2.53 -10.49
C TRP A 26 13.00 1.36 -11.44
N PRO A 27 14.08 1.40 -12.25
CA PRO A 27 14.42 0.29 -13.13
C PRO A 27 14.59 -1.02 -12.35
N GLY A 28 13.91 -2.07 -12.80
CA GLY A 28 13.94 -3.39 -12.16
C GLY A 28 12.88 -3.61 -11.07
N VAL A 29 12.21 -2.54 -10.59
CA VAL A 29 10.99 -2.70 -9.80
C VAL A 29 9.88 -3.19 -10.72
N VAL A 30 9.25 -4.29 -10.33
CA VAL A 30 8.08 -4.83 -11.03
C VAL A 30 6.79 -4.26 -10.45
N THR A 31 6.75 -4.06 -9.13
CA THR A 31 5.64 -3.46 -8.40
C THR A 31 6.08 -3.05 -7.00
N VAL A 32 5.39 -2.07 -6.42
CA VAL A 32 5.48 -1.70 -5.00
C VAL A 32 4.18 -2.07 -4.29
N GLY A 33 4.27 -2.60 -3.08
CA GLY A 33 3.11 -3.02 -2.29
C GLY A 33 2.31 -1.89 -1.64
N VAL A 34 2.40 -0.67 -2.16
CA VAL A 34 1.68 0.51 -1.66
C VAL A 34 0.50 0.80 -2.57
N PHE A 35 -0.70 0.93 -1.99
CA PHE A 35 -1.96 1.15 -2.70
C PHE A 35 -2.54 2.52 -2.35
N ALA A 36 -1.87 3.58 -2.78
CA ALA A 36 -2.25 4.96 -2.51
C ALA A 36 -3.08 5.56 -3.67
N HIS A 37 -2.72 5.27 -4.93
CA HIS A 37 -3.50 5.66 -6.11
C HIS A 37 -4.82 4.89 -6.20
N GLN A 38 -4.80 3.60 -5.87
CA GLN A 38 -5.96 2.71 -5.85
C GLN A 38 -6.33 2.34 -4.41
N LYS A 39 -6.52 3.37 -3.56
CA LYS A 39 -6.89 3.17 -2.15
C LYS A 39 -8.27 2.50 -2.02
N ALA A 40 -8.53 1.90 -0.86
CA ALA A 40 -9.84 1.35 -0.58
C ALA A 40 -10.92 2.45 -0.51
N HIS A 41 -12.05 2.21 -1.19
CA HIS A 41 -13.26 3.04 -1.06
C HIS A 41 -14.05 2.73 0.21
N VAL A 42 -14.04 1.45 0.61
CA VAL A 42 -14.70 0.94 1.82
C VAL A 42 -13.75 0.01 2.56
N CYS A 43 -13.66 0.14 3.89
CA CYS A 43 -12.92 -0.75 4.77
C CYS A 43 -13.87 -1.40 5.79
N LEU A 44 -13.85 -2.72 5.87
CA LEU A 44 -14.57 -3.49 6.88
C LEU A 44 -13.60 -3.90 7.97
N LEU A 45 -13.65 -3.18 9.10
CA LEU A 45 -12.75 -3.39 10.23
C LEU A 45 -13.42 -4.29 11.27
N ALA A 46 -12.84 -5.47 11.52
CA ALA A 46 -13.28 -6.34 12.61
C ALA A 46 -12.82 -5.76 13.96
N THR A 47 -13.77 -5.51 14.86
CA THR A 47 -13.53 -5.01 16.22
C THR A 47 -14.18 -5.96 17.24
N PRO A 48 -13.80 -5.92 18.53
CA PRO A 48 -14.46 -6.73 19.56
C PRO A 48 -15.98 -6.52 19.64
N GLU A 49 -16.46 -5.33 19.25
CA GLU A 49 -17.87 -4.94 19.26
C GLU A 49 -18.62 -5.33 17.96
N GLY A 50 -17.92 -5.88 16.96
CA GLY A 50 -18.47 -6.25 15.65
C GLY A 50 -17.71 -5.65 14.47
N VAL A 51 -18.30 -5.70 13.27
CA VAL A 51 -17.69 -5.16 12.05
C VAL A 51 -18.06 -3.69 11.89
N GLN A 52 -17.05 -2.82 11.78
CA GLN A 52 -17.22 -1.41 11.43
C GLN A 52 -16.97 -1.19 9.93
N THR A 53 -17.83 -0.41 9.29
CA THR A 53 -17.68 -0.04 7.87
C THR A 53 -17.21 1.42 7.78
N LEU A 54 -16.01 1.64 7.24
CA LEU A 54 -15.44 2.96 6.97
C LEU A 54 -15.51 3.25 5.47
N THR A 55 -15.81 4.49 5.07
CA THR A 55 -15.86 4.93 3.66
C THR A 55 -14.91 6.11 3.46
N PHE A 56 -14.17 6.17 2.33
CA PHE A 56 -13.05 7.10 2.10
C PHE A 56 -13.07 7.80 0.74
#